data_AF-A0AA36MQ26-F1
#
_entry.id   AF-A0AA36MQ26-F1
#
_cell.length_a   1.000
_cell.length_b   1.000
_cell.length_c   1.000
_cell.angle_alpha   90.00
_cell.angle_beta   90.00
_cell.angle_gamma   90.00
#
_symmetry.space_group_name_H-M   'P 1'
#
loop_
_entity.id
_entity.type
_entity.pdbx_description
1 polymer ?
#
loop_
_entity_poly.entity_id
_entity_poly.type
_entity_poly.pdbx_seq_one_letter_code
_entity_poly.pdbx_strand_id
1 'polypeptide(L)'
;MHQQGSILSGNFAMADGRENKDQALLERILQELRLKACTRLSSQDSTDASPSNGTESPVSSWASPILSWSTPVKAPILPLAELLPLAPARRCETWRIVNPGAKFKASCGFPLVSPQFSNDLLEDFRVIFAPGSAWKGRKPKESPQASRFGSLQLKFLLGEDNGTELQIFFTVGGGGVASRLGPFKASSRHSVSEICELPVDWRTQEHSVLTIGVEIVAA
;
A
#
# COMPACT_ATOMS: atom_id res chain seq x y z
N MET A 1 -41.24 -60.77 4.87
CA MET A 1 -39.77 -60.92 4.91
C MET A 1 -39.17 -59.68 4.25
N HIS A 2 -38.68 -58.73 5.04
CA HIS A 2 -38.03 -57.50 4.55
C HIS A 2 -36.60 -57.48 5.11
N GLN A 3 -35.61 -57.44 4.23
CA GLN A 3 -34.20 -57.41 4.58
C GLN A 3 -33.79 -55.99 5.01
N GLN A 4 -33.13 -55.91 6.16
CA GLN A 4 -32.35 -54.75 6.61
C GLN A 4 -30.99 -54.76 5.92
N GLY A 5 -30.63 -53.66 5.26
CA GLY A 5 -29.28 -53.40 4.76
C GLY A 5 -28.56 -52.41 5.67
N SER A 6 -27.61 -52.91 6.46
CA SER A 6 -26.73 -52.14 7.34
C SER A 6 -25.54 -51.60 6.54
N ILE A 7 -25.37 -50.28 6.48
CA ILE A 7 -24.22 -49.64 5.81
C ILE A 7 -23.17 -49.31 6.88
N LEU A 8 -22.00 -49.91 6.72
CA LEU A 8 -20.83 -49.80 7.57
C LEU A 8 -20.25 -48.38 7.55
N SER A 9 -20.09 -47.79 8.73
CA SER A 9 -19.27 -46.59 8.96
C SER A 9 -17.79 -46.98 8.94
N GLY A 10 -17.06 -46.53 7.92
CA GLY A 10 -15.61 -46.62 7.85
C GLY A 10 -14.95 -45.37 8.43
N ASN A 11 -14.28 -45.52 9.57
CA ASN A 11 -13.40 -44.51 10.15
C ASN A 11 -12.04 -44.55 9.42
N PHE A 12 -11.64 -43.45 8.80
CA PHE A 12 -10.27 -43.21 8.33
C PHE A 12 -9.88 -41.76 8.63
N ALA A 13 -9.12 -41.56 9.70
CA ALA A 13 -8.45 -40.29 9.98
C ALA A 13 -7.16 -40.57 10.77
N MET A 14 -6.05 -40.70 10.04
CA MET A 14 -4.68 -40.59 10.55
C MET A 14 -3.93 -39.72 9.54
N ALA A 15 -4.14 -38.41 9.63
CA ALA A 15 -3.40 -37.41 8.87
C ALA A 15 -2.34 -36.77 9.78
N ASP A 16 -1.12 -37.24 9.57
CA ASP A 16 0.18 -36.57 9.62
C ASP A 16 0.38 -35.36 10.56
N GLY A 17 1.15 -35.57 11.63
CA GLY A 17 1.57 -34.55 12.59
C GLY A 17 2.89 -33.85 12.24
N ARG A 18 3.27 -33.72 10.97
CA ARG A 18 4.56 -33.10 10.56
C ARG A 18 4.50 -31.62 10.16
N GLU A 19 3.33 -31.07 9.84
CA GLU A 19 3.22 -29.67 9.36
C GLU A 19 3.35 -28.60 10.46
N ASN A 20 3.42 -28.99 11.74
CA ASN A 20 3.35 -28.02 12.84
C ASN A 20 4.69 -27.33 13.18
N LYS A 21 5.83 -27.86 12.70
CA LYS A 21 7.16 -27.31 13.02
C LYS A 21 7.52 -26.09 12.17
N ASP A 22 7.14 -26.09 10.89
CA ASP A 22 7.43 -24.98 9.98
C ASP A 22 6.59 -23.75 10.31
N GLN A 23 5.36 -23.97 10.79
CA GLN A 23 4.48 -22.89 11.25
C GLN A 23 5.02 -22.21 12.52
N ALA A 24 5.55 -22.98 13.47
CA ALA A 24 6.18 -22.43 14.67
C ALA A 24 7.47 -21.64 14.36
N LEU A 25 8.26 -22.10 13.36
CA LEU A 25 9.45 -21.39 12.92
C LEU A 25 9.09 -20.05 12.26
N LEU A 26 8.06 -20.03 11.40
CA LEU A 26 7.61 -18.83 10.71
C LEU A 26 7.10 -17.76 11.69
N GLU A 27 6.30 -18.14 12.68
CA GLU A 27 5.82 -17.24 13.74
C GLU A 27 6.99 -16.63 14.54
N ARG A 28 8.02 -17.43 14.84
CA ARG A 28 9.21 -16.94 15.56
C ARG A 28 10.00 -15.92 14.74
N ILE A 29 10.16 -16.14 13.44
CA ILE A 29 10.85 -15.19 12.52
C ILE A 29 10.06 -13.88 12.43
N LEU A 30 8.74 -13.95 12.30
CA LEU A 30 7.88 -12.75 12.25
C LEU A 30 7.94 -11.95 13.55
N GLN A 31 8.00 -12.61 14.72
CA GLN A 31 8.16 -11.94 16.02
C GLN A 31 9.50 -11.21 16.13
N GLU A 32 10.59 -11.83 15.67
CA GLU A 32 11.93 -11.24 15.71
C GLU A 32 12.05 -10.00 14.80
N LEU A 33 11.41 -10.03 13.62
CA LEU A 33 11.36 -8.89 12.70
C LEU A 33 10.56 -7.72 13.27
N ARG A 34 9.44 -7.98 13.97
CA ARG A 34 8.66 -6.93 14.65
C ARG A 34 9.47 -6.23 15.74
N LEU A 35 10.20 -6.98 16.56
CA LEU A 35 11.03 -6.42 17.64
C LEU A 35 12.16 -5.53 17.09
N LYS A 36 12.78 -5.92 15.97
CA LYS A 36 13.85 -5.15 15.31
C LYS A 36 13.36 -3.85 14.67
N ALA A 37 12.10 -3.79 14.24
CA ALA A 37 11.50 -2.57 13.68
C ALA A 37 11.27 -1.50 14.75
N CYS A 38 10.90 -1.90 15.98
CA CYS A 38 10.63 -0.95 17.06
C CYS A 38 11.87 -0.23 17.59
N THR A 39 13.07 -0.83 17.51
CA THR A 39 14.29 -0.22 18.07
C THR A 39 14.87 0.90 17.21
N ARG A 40 14.47 1.05 15.94
CA ARG A 40 15.05 2.05 15.02
C ARG A 40 14.36 3.42 15.00
N LEU A 41 13.21 3.59 15.65
CA LEU A 41 12.43 4.83 15.56
C LEU A 41 12.54 5.75 16.78
N SER A 42 13.41 5.43 17.76
CA SER A 42 13.52 6.20 19.02
C SER A 42 14.65 7.25 19.06
N SER A 43 15.24 7.61 17.92
CA SER A 43 16.33 8.61 17.88
C SER A 43 16.07 9.70 16.84
N GLN A 44 15.02 10.51 17.02
CA GLN A 44 14.90 11.81 16.34
C GLN A 44 13.90 12.71 17.08
N ASP A 45 14.43 13.45 18.06
CA ASP A 45 13.86 14.62 18.71
C ASP A 45 15.10 15.45 19.09
N SER A 46 15.24 16.76 18.91
CA SER A 46 14.33 17.87 18.66
C SER A 46 15.22 19.03 18.16
N THR A 47 14.75 19.88 17.24
CA THR A 47 15.39 21.19 16.99
C THR A 47 14.30 22.21 16.68
N ASP A 48 13.99 22.98 17.71
CA ASP A 48 13.15 24.17 17.68
C ASP A 48 13.89 25.33 16.98
N ALA A 49 13.21 26.04 16.07
CA ALA A 49 13.62 27.39 15.67
C ALA A 49 12.42 28.19 15.13
N SER A 50 12.18 29.34 15.78
CA SER A 50 11.27 30.41 15.33
C SER A 50 11.99 31.39 14.40
N PRO A 51 11.32 32.06 13.44
CA PRO A 51 11.93 33.15 12.68
C PRO A 51 11.48 34.53 13.18
N SER A 52 12.45 35.43 13.37
CA SER A 52 12.24 36.87 13.51
C SER A 52 12.79 37.63 12.29
N ASN A 53 12.07 38.69 11.90
CA ASN A 53 12.37 39.60 10.81
C ASN A 53 13.69 40.35 11.02
N GLY A 54 14.42 40.57 9.92
CA GLY A 54 15.56 41.49 9.83
C GLY A 54 15.73 42.00 8.41
N THR A 55 15.27 43.22 8.18
CA THR A 55 15.57 44.07 7.02
C THR A 55 17.01 44.58 7.13
N GLU A 56 17.79 44.57 6.03
CA GLU A 56 18.77 45.62 5.65
C GLU A 56 19.58 45.21 4.39
N SER A 57 19.67 46.13 3.42
CA SER A 57 20.71 46.27 2.38
C SER A 57 21.71 47.37 2.86
N PRO A 58 22.85 47.74 2.20
CA PRO A 58 23.31 47.48 0.82
C PRO A 58 24.86 47.39 0.63
N VAL A 59 25.30 47.45 -0.65
CA VAL A 59 26.60 47.94 -1.21
C VAL A 59 27.76 46.96 -1.52
N SER A 60 28.01 46.88 -2.84
CA SER A 60 29.21 46.66 -3.67
C SER A 60 30.59 46.31 -3.07
N SER A 61 31.28 45.37 -3.72
CA SER A 61 32.72 45.51 -4.02
C SER A 61 33.14 44.67 -5.23
N TRP A 62 33.86 45.29 -6.16
CA TRP A 62 34.50 44.66 -7.32
C TRP A 62 35.89 44.15 -6.93
N ALA A 63 36.27 42.94 -7.38
CA ALA A 63 37.65 42.57 -7.60
C ALA A 63 37.73 41.37 -8.56
N SER A 64 38.65 41.46 -9.51
CA SER A 64 38.78 40.64 -10.71
C SER A 64 39.73 39.42 -10.52
N PRO A 65 40.27 38.78 -11.56
CA PRO A 65 40.21 37.33 -11.75
C PRO A 65 41.53 36.62 -11.43
N ILE A 66 41.46 35.37 -11.00
CA ILE A 66 42.66 34.51 -10.92
C ILE A 66 42.42 33.24 -11.72
N LEU A 67 43.10 33.19 -12.86
CA LEU A 67 43.38 32.00 -13.66
C LEU A 67 44.11 30.97 -12.79
N SER A 68 43.43 29.90 -12.39
CA SER A 68 44.07 28.74 -11.79
C SER A 68 44.16 27.61 -12.81
N TRP A 69 45.37 27.09 -12.95
CA TRP A 69 45.84 26.21 -14.01
C TRP A 69 45.14 24.85 -14.08
N SER A 70 45.04 24.38 -15.32
CA SER A 70 44.52 23.08 -15.76
C SER A 70 45.24 21.92 -15.08
N THR A 71 44.54 21.25 -14.16
CA THR A 71 44.94 19.90 -13.72
C THR A 71 44.59 18.87 -14.80
N PRO A 72 45.41 17.82 -15.00
CA PRO A 72 45.12 16.77 -15.96
C PRO A 72 43.81 16.07 -15.59
N VAL A 73 42.84 16.12 -16.49
CA VAL A 73 41.55 15.44 -16.37
C VAL A 73 41.81 13.93 -16.43
N LYS A 74 42.01 13.33 -15.26
CA LYS A 74 41.91 11.88 -15.09
C LYS A 74 40.45 11.54 -15.30
N ALA A 75 40.12 10.97 -16.46
CA ALA A 75 38.78 10.52 -16.77
C ALA A 75 38.28 9.66 -15.59
N PRO A 76 37.18 10.05 -14.90
CA PRO A 76 36.61 9.20 -13.88
C PRO A 76 36.19 7.92 -14.57
N ILE A 77 36.80 6.81 -14.15
CA ILE A 77 36.32 5.47 -14.47
C ILE A 77 34.97 5.39 -13.76
N LEU A 78 33.89 5.70 -14.49
CA LEU A 78 32.55 5.56 -13.99
C LEU A 78 32.32 4.07 -13.73
N PRO A 79 31.95 3.67 -12.50
CA PRO A 79 31.66 2.28 -12.19
C PRO A 79 30.53 1.80 -13.11
N LEU A 80 30.76 0.69 -13.80
CA LEU A 80 29.84 0.05 -14.75
C LEU A 80 28.45 -0.31 -14.14
N ALA A 81 28.27 -0.11 -12.84
CA ALA A 81 27.00 -0.23 -12.14
C ALA A 81 25.96 0.85 -12.54
N GLU A 82 26.37 1.94 -13.19
CA GLU A 82 25.47 3.02 -13.65
C GLU A 82 24.83 2.81 -15.03
N LEU A 83 25.18 1.71 -15.75
CA LEU A 83 24.61 1.41 -17.07
C LEU A 83 23.53 0.32 -17.06
N LEU A 84 23.11 -0.14 -15.87
CA LEU A 84 21.88 -0.92 -15.81
C LEU A 84 20.72 0.04 -16.12
N PRO A 85 19.88 -0.27 -17.13
CA PRO A 85 18.67 0.50 -17.35
C PRO A 85 17.93 0.55 -16.03
N LEU A 86 17.87 1.72 -15.38
CA LEU A 86 17.03 1.91 -14.22
C LEU A 86 15.64 1.52 -14.70
N ALA A 87 15.17 0.34 -14.28
CA ALA A 87 13.81 -0.09 -14.55
C ALA A 87 12.94 1.11 -14.19
N PRO A 88 12.06 1.56 -15.10
CA PRO A 88 11.33 2.80 -14.91
C PRO A 88 10.71 2.79 -13.53
N ALA A 89 11.05 3.80 -12.72
CA ALA A 89 10.64 3.88 -11.34
C ALA A 89 9.11 3.79 -11.31
N ARG A 90 8.59 2.65 -10.83
CA ARG A 90 7.15 2.40 -10.74
C ARG A 90 6.54 3.47 -9.85
N ARG A 91 5.70 4.33 -10.41
CA ARG A 91 5.02 5.38 -9.65
C ARG A 91 3.92 4.75 -8.81
N CYS A 92 4.01 4.96 -7.50
CA CYS A 92 3.07 4.45 -6.52
C CYS A 92 2.44 5.63 -5.78
N GLU A 93 1.15 5.85 -5.99
CA GLU A 93 0.40 6.91 -5.32
C GLU A 93 -0.09 6.42 -3.96
N THR A 94 0.14 7.21 -2.91
CA THR A 94 -0.10 6.77 -1.53
C THR A 94 -1.19 7.60 -0.85
N TRP A 95 -2.20 6.92 -0.33
CA TRP A 95 -3.27 7.49 0.49
C TRP A 95 -3.15 7.01 1.93
N ARG A 96 -3.03 7.95 2.87
CA ARG A 96 -2.97 7.67 4.32
C ARG A 96 -4.29 8.04 4.99
N ILE A 97 -4.88 7.08 5.70
CA ILE A 97 -6.12 7.23 6.46
C ILE A 97 -5.79 7.15 7.94
N VAL A 98 -5.77 8.31 8.61
CA VAL A 98 -5.60 8.41 10.06
C VAL A 98 -6.93 8.09 10.76
N ASN A 99 -6.84 7.24 11.78
CA ASN A 99 -7.93 6.70 12.59
C ASN A 99 -9.12 6.22 11.74
N PRO A 100 -8.94 5.17 10.90
CA PRO A 100 -9.97 4.71 9.99
C PRO A 100 -11.26 4.30 10.74
N GLY A 101 -11.12 3.72 11.94
CA GLY A 101 -12.25 3.34 12.78
C GLY A 101 -13.13 4.53 13.18
N ALA A 102 -12.54 5.65 13.59
CA ALA A 102 -13.29 6.87 13.87
C ALA A 102 -13.91 7.46 12.60
N LYS A 103 -13.19 7.47 11.48
CA LYS A 103 -13.70 7.99 10.20
C LYS A 103 -14.92 7.22 9.71
N PHE A 104 -14.94 5.90 9.80
CA PHE A 104 -16.13 5.13 9.41
C PHE A 104 -17.31 5.26 10.36
N LYS A 105 -17.05 5.43 11.66
CA LYS A 105 -18.10 5.75 12.62
C LYS A 105 -18.73 7.10 12.27
N ALA A 106 -17.90 8.11 11.98
CA ALA A 106 -18.35 9.44 11.57
C ALA A 106 -19.06 9.45 10.20
N SER A 107 -18.60 8.61 9.26
CA SER A 107 -19.24 8.44 7.95
C SER A 107 -20.44 7.51 7.97
N CYS A 108 -20.95 7.07 9.13
CA CYS A 108 -22.08 6.13 9.22
C CYS A 108 -21.90 4.85 8.36
N GLY A 109 -20.66 4.42 8.14
CA GLY A 109 -20.34 3.28 7.29
C GLY A 109 -20.35 3.54 5.78
N PHE A 110 -20.45 4.81 5.35
CA PHE A 110 -20.20 5.18 3.95
C PHE A 110 -18.72 4.94 3.59
N PRO A 111 -18.43 4.52 2.33
CA PRO A 111 -17.07 4.38 1.83
C PRO A 111 -16.26 5.68 1.98
N LEU A 112 -14.97 5.53 2.27
CA LEU A 112 -14.02 6.63 2.24
C LEU A 112 -13.47 6.76 0.83
N VAL A 113 -13.23 8.01 0.40
CA VAL A 113 -12.68 8.31 -0.92
C VAL A 113 -11.38 9.08 -0.76
N SER A 114 -10.36 8.71 -1.52
CA SER A 114 -9.07 9.40 -1.51
C SER A 114 -9.16 10.80 -2.12
N PRO A 115 -8.13 11.63 -1.90
CA PRO A 115 -7.81 12.72 -2.81
C PRO A 115 -7.70 12.23 -4.26
N GLN A 116 -7.78 13.16 -5.19
CA GLN A 116 -7.56 12.88 -6.61
C GLN A 116 -6.07 12.62 -6.86
N PHE A 117 -5.80 11.62 -7.67
CA PHE A 117 -4.47 11.29 -8.15
C PHE A 117 -4.47 11.29 -9.68
N SER A 118 -3.29 11.49 -10.26
CA SER A 118 -3.05 11.37 -11.69
C SER A 118 -1.64 10.86 -11.92
N ASN A 119 -1.43 10.04 -12.94
CA ASN A 119 -0.11 9.63 -13.40
C ASN A 119 -0.06 9.63 -14.94
N ASP A 120 1.04 9.13 -15.49
CA ASP A 120 1.31 9.03 -16.92
C ASP A 120 0.38 8.07 -17.69
N LEU A 121 -0.32 7.18 -16.99
CA LEU A 121 -1.22 6.19 -17.59
C LEU A 121 -2.69 6.53 -17.37
N LEU A 122 -3.02 7.24 -16.30
CA LEU A 122 -4.38 7.50 -15.88
C LEU A 122 -4.52 8.87 -15.22
N GLU A 123 -5.42 9.67 -15.79
CA GLU A 123 -5.79 10.97 -15.23
C GLU A 123 -6.98 10.80 -14.28
N ASP A 124 -7.01 11.64 -13.25
CA ASP A 124 -8.18 11.87 -12.40
C ASP A 124 -8.79 10.60 -11.81
N PHE A 125 -7.96 9.83 -11.11
CA PHE A 125 -8.40 8.64 -10.39
C PHE A 125 -8.49 8.86 -8.88
N ARG A 126 -9.33 8.06 -8.25
CA ARG A 126 -9.58 8.03 -6.80
C ARG A 126 -9.73 6.61 -6.33
N VAL A 127 -9.21 6.36 -5.14
CA VAL A 127 -9.38 5.10 -4.43
C VAL A 127 -10.60 5.21 -3.55
N ILE A 128 -11.48 4.21 -3.66
CA ILE A 128 -12.65 4.04 -2.81
C ILE A 128 -12.36 2.89 -1.87
N PHE A 129 -12.47 3.14 -0.57
CA PHE A 129 -12.35 2.14 0.47
C PHE A 129 -13.70 1.94 1.16
N ALA A 130 -14.34 0.80 0.91
CA ALA A 130 -15.60 0.41 1.53
C ALA A 130 -15.35 -0.43 2.79
N PRO A 131 -15.98 -0.09 3.93
CA PRO A 131 -15.80 -0.85 5.16
C PRO A 131 -16.51 -2.19 5.07
N GLY A 132 -15.86 -3.25 5.55
CA GLY A 132 -16.43 -4.59 5.59
C GLY A 132 -17.48 -4.76 6.68
N SER A 133 -18.15 -5.91 6.69
CA SER A 133 -19.14 -6.26 7.72
C SER A 133 -18.57 -6.20 9.13
N ALA A 134 -17.29 -6.53 9.31
CA ALA A 134 -16.64 -6.51 10.62
C ALA A 134 -16.53 -5.09 11.21
N TRP A 135 -16.55 -4.04 10.37
CA TRP A 135 -16.48 -2.65 10.81
C TRP A 135 -17.81 -2.13 11.40
N LYS A 136 -18.92 -2.77 11.06
CA LYS A 136 -20.25 -2.38 11.53
C LYS A 136 -20.50 -2.99 12.91
N GLY A 137 -20.42 -2.17 13.96
CA GLY A 137 -20.74 -2.59 15.33
C GLY A 137 -22.22 -2.90 15.59
N ARG A 138 -23.09 -2.82 14.57
CA ARG A 138 -24.52 -3.18 14.64
C ARG A 138 -24.79 -4.28 13.63
N LYS A 139 -25.58 -5.27 14.06
CA LYS A 139 -25.95 -6.48 13.30
C LYS A 139 -26.20 -6.13 11.81
N PRO A 140 -25.41 -6.67 10.88
CA PRO A 140 -25.63 -6.44 9.46
C PRO A 140 -27.04 -6.90 9.10
N LYS A 141 -27.77 -6.08 8.33
CA LYS A 141 -28.82 -6.62 7.47
C LYS A 141 -28.07 -7.41 6.42
N GLU A 142 -28.10 -8.73 6.49
CA GLU A 142 -27.31 -9.65 5.67
C GLU A 142 -27.52 -9.33 4.18
N SER A 143 -26.60 -8.57 3.60
CA SER A 143 -26.34 -8.64 2.18
C SER A 143 -25.41 -9.85 2.00
N PRO A 144 -25.79 -10.88 1.24
CA PRO A 144 -25.07 -12.16 1.15
C PRO A 144 -23.60 -12.07 0.69
N GLN A 145 -23.12 -10.89 0.26
CA GLN A 145 -21.87 -10.72 -0.47
C GLN A 145 -21.04 -9.52 0.00
N ALA A 146 -21.19 -9.11 1.27
CA ALA A 146 -20.34 -8.05 1.81
C ALA A 146 -18.98 -8.60 2.25
N SER A 147 -17.89 -7.99 1.79
CA SER A 147 -16.54 -8.34 2.22
C SER A 147 -16.41 -8.25 3.75
N ARG A 148 -15.65 -9.19 4.34
CA ARG A 148 -15.51 -9.28 5.79
C ARG A 148 -14.75 -8.08 6.37
N PHE A 149 -13.61 -7.76 5.79
CA PHE A 149 -12.68 -6.74 6.31
C PHE A 149 -12.71 -5.43 5.52
N GLY A 150 -13.42 -5.39 4.39
CA GLY A 150 -13.53 -4.22 3.52
C GLY A 150 -13.04 -4.53 2.12
N SER A 151 -13.20 -3.55 1.23
CA SER A 151 -12.76 -3.66 -0.14
C SER A 151 -12.23 -2.33 -0.69
N LEU A 152 -11.34 -2.44 -1.64
CA LEU A 152 -10.78 -1.34 -2.42
C LEU A 152 -11.30 -1.39 -3.83
N GLN A 153 -11.45 -0.20 -4.41
CA GLN A 153 -11.83 -0.04 -5.80
C GLN A 153 -11.19 1.25 -6.33
N LEU A 154 -10.67 1.21 -7.55
CA LEU A 154 -10.20 2.39 -8.25
C LEU A 154 -11.35 2.94 -9.10
N LYS A 155 -11.68 4.21 -8.94
CA LYS A 155 -12.58 4.94 -9.84
C LYS A 155 -11.76 5.96 -10.60
N PHE A 156 -11.97 6.06 -11.91
CA PHE A 156 -11.21 6.94 -12.78
C PHE A 156 -12.08 7.49 -13.89
N LEU A 157 -11.66 8.62 -14.46
CA LEU A 157 -12.26 9.14 -15.66
C LEU A 157 -11.62 8.46 -16.88
N LEU A 158 -12.44 8.10 -17.85
CA LEU A 158 -11.94 7.61 -19.13
C LEU A 158 -11.43 8.82 -19.92
N GLY A 159 -10.15 8.78 -20.31
CA GLY A 159 -9.66 9.55 -21.43
C GLY A 159 -10.14 8.95 -22.76
N GLU A 160 -9.64 9.48 -23.88
CA GLU A 160 -9.82 8.81 -25.18
C GLU A 160 -9.38 7.34 -25.10
N ASP A 161 -10.19 6.44 -25.67
CA ASP A 161 -9.95 5.01 -25.63
C ASP A 161 -8.70 4.65 -26.44
N ASN A 162 -7.56 4.58 -25.75
CA ASN A 162 -6.29 4.18 -26.35
C ASN A 162 -6.14 2.66 -26.49
N GLY A 163 -7.19 1.87 -26.17
CA GLY A 163 -7.15 0.40 -26.23
C GLY A 163 -6.14 -0.26 -25.28
N THR A 164 -5.52 0.50 -24.38
CA THR A 164 -4.50 0.00 -23.45
C THR A 164 -5.18 -0.67 -22.25
N GLU A 165 -4.93 -1.96 -22.05
CA GLU A 165 -5.37 -2.67 -20.84
C GLU A 165 -4.47 -2.25 -19.67
N LEU A 166 -5.06 -1.89 -18.54
CA LEU A 166 -4.33 -1.45 -17.35
C LEU A 166 -4.39 -2.56 -16.29
N GLN A 167 -3.25 -2.81 -15.64
CA GLN A 167 -3.17 -3.63 -14.44
C GLN A 167 -2.98 -2.74 -13.22
N ILE A 168 -3.79 -2.98 -12.19
CA ILE A 168 -3.79 -2.23 -10.94
C ILE A 168 -3.28 -3.13 -9.83
N PHE A 169 -2.35 -2.61 -9.04
CA PHE A 169 -1.89 -3.22 -7.81
C PHE A 169 -2.19 -2.31 -6.64
N PHE A 170 -2.80 -2.86 -5.59
CA PHE A 170 -2.99 -2.16 -4.32
C PHE A 170 -1.93 -2.62 -3.33
N THR A 171 -1.33 -1.70 -2.61
CA THR A 171 -0.50 -2.02 -1.44
C THR A 171 -1.23 -1.53 -0.20
N VAL A 172 -1.60 -2.41 0.71
CA VAL A 172 -2.35 -2.05 1.91
C VAL A 172 -1.50 -2.37 3.12
N GLY A 173 -1.35 -1.41 4.04
CA GLY A 173 -0.38 -1.55 5.12
C GLY A 173 -0.57 -0.60 6.29
N GLY A 174 0.00 -0.99 7.44
CA GLY A 174 0.13 -0.17 8.64
C GLY A 174 1.35 -0.66 9.43
N GLY A 175 2.05 0.22 10.15
CA GLY A 175 3.06 -0.23 11.13
C GLY A 175 4.24 -1.05 10.59
N GLY A 176 4.65 -0.82 9.34
CA GLY A 176 5.76 -1.56 8.74
C GLY A 176 5.41 -2.91 8.11
N VAL A 177 4.13 -3.33 8.15
CA VAL A 177 3.64 -4.49 7.39
C VAL A 177 2.75 -4.00 6.25
N ALA A 178 3.07 -4.40 5.02
CA ALA A 178 2.29 -4.10 3.84
C ALA A 178 2.03 -5.36 3.01
N SER A 179 0.81 -5.51 2.51
CA SER A 179 0.40 -6.58 1.61
C SER A 179 0.12 -5.99 0.24
N ARG A 180 0.74 -6.58 -0.78
CA ARG A 180 0.44 -6.26 -2.18
C ARG A 180 -0.68 -7.16 -2.68
N LEU A 181 -1.67 -6.56 -3.34
CA LEU A 181 -2.86 -7.19 -3.89
C LEU A 181 -2.92 -6.87 -5.39
N GLY A 182 -3.32 -7.84 -6.20
CA GLY A 182 -3.42 -7.72 -7.66
C GLY A 182 -2.55 -8.74 -8.41
N PRO A 183 -2.47 -8.65 -9.75
CA PRO A 183 -3.04 -7.59 -10.58
C PRO A 183 -4.56 -7.64 -10.66
N PHE A 184 -5.20 -6.47 -10.69
CA PHE A 184 -6.61 -6.29 -11.04
C PHE A 184 -6.71 -5.63 -12.39
N LYS A 185 -7.65 -6.09 -13.21
CA LYS A 185 -7.82 -5.51 -14.55
C LYS A 185 -8.66 -4.24 -14.50
N ALA A 186 -8.24 -3.25 -15.26
CA ALA A 186 -9.05 -2.11 -15.63
C ALA A 186 -9.10 -1.99 -17.15
N SER A 187 -10.33 -1.98 -17.67
CA SER A 187 -10.60 -1.73 -19.08
C SER A 187 -10.96 -0.26 -19.26
N SER A 188 -10.50 0.33 -20.37
CA SER A 188 -10.95 1.63 -20.86
C SER A 188 -12.47 1.72 -21.10
N ARG A 189 -13.22 0.62 -21.03
CA ARG A 189 -14.69 0.61 -21.16
C ARG A 189 -15.42 0.88 -19.84
N HIS A 190 -14.74 0.76 -18.71
CA HIS A 190 -15.33 0.87 -17.40
C HIS A 190 -14.58 1.94 -16.60
N SER A 191 -15.30 2.88 -15.98
CA SER A 191 -14.72 3.95 -15.15
C SER A 191 -14.29 3.47 -13.76
N VAL A 192 -14.22 2.16 -13.57
CA VAL A 192 -14.08 1.52 -12.27
C VAL A 192 -13.33 0.19 -12.43
N SER A 193 -12.40 -0.09 -11.52
CA SER A 193 -11.69 -1.38 -11.45
C SER A 193 -12.55 -2.49 -10.87
N GLU A 194 -12.06 -3.72 -11.00
CA GLU A 194 -12.49 -4.85 -10.17
C GLU A 194 -12.39 -4.51 -8.68
N ILE A 195 -13.29 -5.11 -7.89
CA ILE A 195 -13.32 -4.94 -6.44
C ILE A 195 -12.24 -5.83 -5.83
N CYS A 196 -11.34 -5.21 -5.07
CA CYS A 196 -10.29 -5.88 -4.33
C CYS A 196 -10.74 -6.09 -2.88
N GLU A 197 -11.09 -7.31 -2.49
CA GLU A 197 -11.40 -7.62 -1.09
C GLU A 197 -10.14 -7.66 -0.23
N LEU A 198 -10.22 -7.10 0.98
CA LEU A 198 -9.09 -7.11 1.91
C LEU A 198 -9.04 -8.46 2.67
N PRO A 199 -7.91 -9.19 2.61
CA PRO A 199 -7.81 -10.51 3.25
C PRO A 199 -7.55 -10.45 4.75
N VAL A 200 -7.06 -9.30 5.24
CA VAL A 200 -6.61 -9.12 6.63
C VAL A 200 -7.44 -8.05 7.32
N ASP A 201 -7.68 -8.26 8.61
CA ASP A 201 -8.29 -7.25 9.47
C ASP A 201 -7.27 -6.16 9.84
N TRP A 202 -7.22 -5.08 9.07
CA TRP A 202 -6.30 -3.98 9.32
C TRP A 202 -6.58 -3.19 10.61
N ARG A 203 -7.71 -3.45 11.27
CA ARG A 203 -8.06 -2.77 12.54
C ARG A 203 -7.28 -3.31 13.73
N THR A 204 -6.78 -4.54 13.64
CA THR A 204 -6.01 -5.16 14.72
C THR A 204 -4.54 -4.75 14.69
N GLN A 205 -4.11 -4.02 13.67
CA GLN A 205 -2.75 -3.50 13.62
C GLN A 205 -2.60 -2.34 14.60
N GLU A 206 -1.47 -2.32 15.32
CA GLU A 206 -1.20 -1.42 16.46
C GLU A 206 -1.25 0.06 16.10
N HIS A 207 -1.17 0.39 14.81
CA HIS A 207 -1.16 1.76 14.34
C HIS A 207 -2.55 2.18 13.91
N SER A 208 -3.00 3.31 14.44
CA SER A 208 -4.23 3.98 14.04
C SER A 208 -4.17 4.56 12.62
N VAL A 209 -3.27 4.10 11.75
CA VAL A 209 -3.08 4.62 10.40
C VAL A 209 -3.09 3.48 9.39
N LEU A 210 -4.03 3.54 8.45
CA LEU A 210 -4.09 2.67 7.29
C LEU A 210 -3.46 3.40 6.09
N THR A 211 -2.52 2.76 5.42
CA THR A 211 -1.86 3.28 4.22
C THR A 211 -2.25 2.41 3.03
N ILE A 212 -2.71 3.05 1.96
CA ILE A 212 -3.11 2.41 0.71
C ILE A 212 -2.25 3.02 -0.41
N GLY A 213 -1.37 2.22 -0.99
CA GLY A 213 -0.64 2.52 -2.21
C GLY A 213 -1.39 1.99 -3.43
N VAL A 214 -1.32 2.71 -4.54
CA VAL A 214 -1.82 2.28 -5.84
C VAL A 214 -0.70 2.38 -6.87
N GLU A 215 -0.47 1.28 -7.56
CA GLU A 215 0.43 1.19 -8.69
C GLU A 215 -0.38 0.78 -9.92
N ILE A 216 -0.24 1.53 -11.01
CA ILE A 216 -0.90 1.28 -12.28
C ILE A 216 0.19 0.98 -13.31
N VAL A 217 0.04 -0.10 -14.05
CA VAL A 217 0.95 -0.47 -15.14
C VAL A 217 0.16 -0.82 -16.39
N ALA A 218 0.72 -0.54 -17.56
CA ALA A 218 0.18 -1.06 -18.81
C ALA A 218 0.40 -2.58 -18.87
N ALA A 219 -0.63 -3.32 -19.31
CA ALA A 219 -0.61 -4.77 -19.47
C ALA A 219 0.17 -5.21 -20.72
#